data_AF-A0A950IDA8-F1
#
_entry.id   AF-A0A950IDA8-F1
#
_cell.length_a   1.000
_cell.length_b   1.000
_cell.length_c   1.000
_cell.angle_alpha   90.00
_cell.angle_beta   90.00
_cell.angle_gamma   90.00
#
_symmetry.space_group_name_H-M   'P 1'
#
loop_
_entity.id
_entity.type
_entity.pdbx_description
1 polymer ?
#
loop_
_entity_poly.entity_id
_entity_poly.type
_entity_poly.pdbx_seq_one_letter_code
_entity_poly.pdbx_strand_id
1 'polypeptide(L)'
;MPRTPRRSLRRHTNLRFSTSPLLDGDPMPRTSRAVAALGTAALCLSLAACAGGSGGGSVAAVNGTSISHADFDKKLESSQAAKQVLQTMVQQELIDQYARDKKVDVSQAEIDKKETETKAKFPPGQFEQILKQQGLTEADVQNILKQQLVLEKAVAPQVKVSDADVKAYFDKNHALFDKPEQVKARHILVADAKTAQ
;
A
#
# COMPACT_ATOMS: atom_id res chain seq x y z
N MET A 1 -7.71 28.30 -53.92
CA MET A 1 -8.98 28.73 -53.28
C MET A 1 -10.13 28.11 -54.04
N PRO A 2 -11.31 27.80 -53.45
CA PRO A 2 -11.77 27.91 -52.05
C PRO A 2 -12.21 26.51 -51.50
N ARG A 3 -12.74 26.24 -50.30
CA ARG A 3 -12.94 26.84 -48.97
C ARG A 3 -13.35 25.66 -48.06
N THR A 4 -12.88 25.61 -46.81
CA THR A 4 -13.41 24.76 -45.73
C THR A 4 -14.79 25.28 -45.26
N PRO A 5 -15.58 24.52 -44.47
CA PRO A 5 -15.45 24.52 -43.00
C PRO A 5 -15.63 23.12 -42.35
N ARG A 6 -14.79 22.71 -41.40
CA ARG A 6 -14.89 22.94 -39.93
C ARG A 6 -16.11 22.27 -39.28
N ARG A 7 -15.91 21.14 -38.60
CA ARG A 7 -16.70 20.80 -37.40
C ARG A 7 -15.84 20.13 -36.34
N SER A 8 -15.49 20.95 -35.35
CA SER A 8 -14.86 20.62 -34.08
C SER A 8 -15.79 19.78 -33.21
N LEU A 9 -15.26 18.76 -32.55
CA LEU A 9 -15.80 18.29 -31.28
C LEU A 9 -14.63 17.98 -30.33
N ARG A 10 -14.10 19.06 -29.72
CA ARG A 10 -13.39 19.01 -28.44
C ARG A 10 -14.40 18.50 -27.41
N ARG A 11 -14.21 17.30 -26.85
CA ARG A 11 -14.76 16.97 -25.53
C ARG A 11 -13.67 17.27 -24.51
N HIS A 12 -13.69 18.50 -24.01
CA HIS A 12 -12.99 18.83 -22.78
C HIS A 12 -13.75 18.19 -21.62
N THR A 13 -13.14 17.19 -20.99
CA THR A 13 -13.52 16.74 -19.65
C THR A 13 -13.13 17.87 -18.70
N ASN A 14 -14.07 18.74 -18.39
CA ASN A 14 -13.91 19.79 -17.39
C ASN A 14 -13.96 19.14 -16.00
N LEU A 15 -12.80 18.89 -15.39
CA LEU A 15 -12.66 18.71 -13.95
C LEU A 15 -12.88 20.09 -13.29
N ARG A 16 -14.10 20.33 -12.82
CA ARG A 16 -14.41 21.52 -12.02
C ARG A 16 -14.00 21.25 -10.58
N PHE A 17 -12.96 21.96 -10.12
CA PHE A 17 -12.68 22.15 -8.71
C PHE A 17 -13.81 22.98 -8.10
N SER A 18 -14.45 22.46 -7.05
CA SER A 18 -15.48 23.16 -6.29
C SER A 18 -14.82 24.18 -5.37
N THR A 19 -14.76 25.44 -5.79
CA THR A 19 -14.58 26.59 -4.90
C THR A 19 -15.95 27.18 -4.59
N SER A 20 -16.50 26.90 -3.39
CA SER A 20 -17.66 27.64 -2.89
C SER A 20 -17.17 28.88 -2.15
N PRO A 21 -17.65 30.09 -2.51
CA PRO A 21 -17.31 31.32 -1.82
C PRO A 21 -18.20 31.55 -0.59
N LEU A 22 -17.63 32.31 0.34
CA LEU A 22 -18.25 33.04 1.46
C LEU A 22 -19.35 34.03 0.98
N LEU A 23 -20.13 34.52 1.96
CA LEU A 23 -21.18 35.58 1.99
C LEU A 23 -22.60 35.00 2.22
N ASP A 24 -23.50 35.56 3.02
CA ASP A 24 -23.51 36.60 4.06
C ASP A 24 -24.93 36.58 4.67
N GLY A 25 -25.11 37.14 5.88
CA GLY A 25 -26.41 37.66 6.35
C GLY A 25 -27.21 36.79 7.33
N ASP A 26 -27.18 37.12 8.63
CA ASP A 26 -28.24 37.96 9.23
C ASP A 26 -27.97 38.31 10.72
N PRO A 27 -28.51 39.42 11.25
CA PRO A 27 -28.10 40.04 12.51
C PRO A 27 -28.90 39.60 13.76
N MET A 28 -28.28 39.87 14.92
CA MET A 28 -28.69 39.70 16.33
C MET A 28 -30.17 40.02 16.69
N PRO A 29 -30.60 39.57 17.90
CA PRO A 29 -31.01 40.56 18.89
C PRO A 29 -30.42 40.40 20.29
N ARG A 30 -30.37 41.56 20.95
CA ARG A 30 -29.90 41.89 22.30
C ARG A 30 -30.85 41.41 23.39
N THR A 31 -30.32 40.91 24.51
CA THR A 31 -30.81 40.95 25.92
C THR A 31 -29.99 39.92 26.72
N SER A 32 -29.54 40.04 27.97
CA SER A 32 -29.70 41.01 29.04
C SER A 32 -28.53 40.85 30.01
N ARG A 33 -28.22 41.91 30.76
CA ARG A 33 -27.20 41.98 31.80
C ARG A 33 -27.44 40.94 32.90
N ALA A 34 -26.40 40.23 33.31
CA ALA A 34 -26.26 39.74 34.68
C ALA A 34 -24.77 39.66 35.03
N VAL A 35 -24.33 40.63 35.82
CA VAL A 35 -23.05 40.60 36.53
C VAL A 35 -23.24 39.66 37.71
N ALA A 36 -22.46 38.59 37.77
CA ALA A 36 -22.25 37.80 38.98
C ALA A 36 -20.76 37.51 39.09
N ALA A 37 -20.06 38.37 39.82
CA ALA A 37 -18.72 38.12 40.31
C ALA A 37 -18.83 37.18 41.53
N LEU A 38 -18.11 36.05 41.51
CA LEU A 38 -17.65 35.33 42.70
C LEU A 38 -16.53 34.36 42.30
N GLY A 39 -15.30 34.81 42.53
CA GLY A 39 -14.10 34.02 42.85
C GLY A 39 -13.74 32.80 42.00
N THR A 40 -12.81 32.97 41.05
CA THR A 40 -11.86 31.91 40.69
C THR A 40 -10.47 32.47 40.47
N ALA A 41 -9.49 31.74 40.98
CA ALA A 41 -8.07 32.05 41.08
C ALA A 41 -7.42 32.59 39.79
N ALA A 42 -6.48 33.51 40.01
CA ALA A 42 -5.49 33.97 39.05
C ALA A 42 -4.77 32.76 38.38
N LEU A 43 -4.70 32.72 37.03
CA LEU A 43 -3.54 33.18 36.24
C LEU A 43 -2.37 32.19 36.38
N CYS A 44 -2.07 31.25 35.47
CA CYS A 44 -1.94 31.35 34.02
C CYS A 44 -2.30 30.02 33.33
N LEU A 45 -3.36 30.01 32.52
CA LEU A 45 -3.50 29.10 31.39
C LEU A 45 -2.64 29.67 30.26
N SER A 46 -1.40 29.23 30.10
CA SER A 46 -0.70 29.37 28.82
C SER A 46 -1.10 28.20 27.91
N LEU A 47 -2.39 28.16 27.55
CA LEU A 47 -2.78 27.58 26.27
C LEU A 47 -2.13 28.48 25.22
N ALA A 48 -0.97 28.05 24.70
CA ALA A 48 -0.41 28.60 23.49
C ALA A 48 -1.37 28.24 22.34
N ALA A 49 -2.41 29.06 22.21
CA ALA A 49 -3.24 29.15 21.04
C ALA A 49 -2.40 29.71 19.91
N CYS A 50 -1.65 28.84 19.22
CA CYS A 50 -1.15 29.13 17.89
C CYS A 50 -2.34 29.05 16.92
N ALA A 51 -3.15 30.09 16.89
CA ALA A 51 -4.07 30.36 15.80
C ALA A 51 -3.31 31.12 14.71
N GLY A 52 -3.03 30.45 13.59
CA GLY A 52 -2.40 31.06 12.42
C GLY A 52 -2.00 30.01 11.38
N GLY A 53 -2.95 29.59 10.55
CA GLY A 53 -2.72 28.59 9.52
C GLY A 53 -1.85 29.06 8.35
N SER A 54 -1.02 28.15 7.84
CA SER A 54 -0.74 28.00 6.41
C SER A 54 -0.07 26.64 6.17
N GLY A 55 -0.69 25.83 5.31
CA GLY A 55 -0.34 24.44 5.02
C GLY A 55 1.00 24.28 4.30
N GLY A 56 2.09 24.42 5.04
CA GLY A 56 3.46 24.18 4.60
C GLY A 56 4.33 23.89 5.81
N GLY A 57 4.00 22.84 6.55
CA GLY A 57 4.76 22.45 7.74
C GLY A 57 6.23 22.16 7.44
N SER A 58 7.09 22.30 8.45
CA SER A 58 8.46 21.82 8.40
C SER A 58 8.48 20.30 8.55
N VAL A 59 9.21 19.58 7.70
CA VAL A 59 9.45 18.14 7.88
C VAL A 59 10.60 17.87 8.84
N ALA A 60 11.53 18.82 8.97
CA ALA A 60 12.68 18.74 9.86
C ALA A 60 13.34 20.11 10.01
N ALA A 61 14.02 20.34 11.13
CA ALA A 61 14.88 21.51 11.32
C ALA A 61 16.29 21.07 11.71
N VAL A 62 17.31 21.69 11.11
CA VAL A 62 18.73 21.47 11.43
C VAL A 62 19.35 22.82 11.78
N ASN A 63 19.81 22.98 13.03
CA ASN A 63 20.43 24.21 13.53
C ASN A 63 19.60 25.49 13.23
N GLY A 64 18.29 25.44 13.47
CA GLY A 64 17.38 26.57 13.23
C GLY A 64 17.00 26.80 11.76
N THR A 65 17.57 26.05 10.82
CA THR A 65 17.14 26.06 9.41
C THR A 65 16.04 25.02 9.21
N SER A 66 14.85 25.47 8.82
CA SER A 66 13.70 24.62 8.55
C SER A 66 13.77 24.04 7.13
N ILE A 67 13.55 22.74 6.99
CA ILE A 67 13.30 22.05 5.73
C ILE A 67 11.78 22.01 5.53
N SER A 68 11.29 22.68 4.50
CA SER A 68 9.85 22.74 4.23
C SER A 68 9.33 21.44 3.60
N HIS A 69 8.06 21.12 3.83
CA HIS A 69 7.37 20.05 3.10
C HIS A 69 7.47 20.24 1.58
N ALA A 70 7.25 21.46 1.08
CA ALA A 70 7.25 21.73 -0.35
C ALA A 70 8.61 21.43 -1.01
N ASP A 71 9.72 21.80 -0.37
CA ASP A 71 11.07 21.50 -0.89
C ASP A 71 11.38 20.00 -0.84
N PHE A 72 10.95 19.35 0.24
CA PHE A 72 11.09 17.91 0.41
C PHE A 72 10.28 17.12 -0.62
N ASP A 73 9.00 17.46 -0.81
CA ASP A 73 8.09 16.83 -1.76
C ASP A 73 8.61 16.99 -3.19
N LYS A 74 9.02 18.21 -3.56
CA LYS A 74 9.63 18.46 -4.88
C LYS A 74 10.87 17.61 -5.11
N LYS A 75 11.69 17.40 -4.08
CA LYS A 75 12.86 16.53 -4.17
C LYS A 75 12.46 15.06 -4.27
N LEU A 76 11.48 14.62 -3.49
CA LEU A 76 10.93 13.27 -3.54
C LEU A 76 10.33 12.95 -4.90
N GLU A 77 9.45 13.78 -5.45
CA GLU A 77 8.79 13.57 -6.75
C GLU A 77 9.79 13.36 -7.89
N SER A 78 10.94 14.03 -7.84
CA SER A 78 12.01 13.86 -8.82
C SER A 78 12.80 12.56 -8.66
N SER A 79 12.71 11.90 -7.50
CA SER A 79 13.45 10.69 -7.17
C SER A 79 12.86 9.44 -7.83
N GLN A 80 13.73 8.47 -8.11
CA GLN A 80 13.29 7.17 -8.63
C GLN A 80 12.44 6.41 -7.60
N ALA A 81 12.72 6.58 -6.31
CA ALA A 81 11.97 5.95 -5.22
C ALA A 81 10.51 6.41 -5.20
N ALA A 82 10.25 7.73 -5.31
CA ALA A 82 8.88 8.23 -5.35
C ALA A 82 8.12 7.74 -6.60
N LYS A 83 8.79 7.62 -7.75
CA LYS A 83 8.17 7.03 -8.94
C LYS A 83 7.78 5.58 -8.73
N GLN A 84 8.62 4.79 -8.06
CA GLN A 84 8.30 3.40 -7.71
C GLN A 84 7.13 3.33 -6.73
N VAL A 85 7.10 4.17 -5.69
CA VAL A 85 5.98 4.25 -4.76
C VAL A 85 4.69 4.62 -5.49
N LEU A 86 4.73 5.63 -6.36
CA LEU A 86 3.57 6.02 -7.18
C LEU A 86 3.11 4.87 -8.07
N GLN A 87 4.02 4.15 -8.73
CA GLN A 87 3.68 2.98 -9.54
C GLN A 87 3.01 1.88 -8.70
N THR A 88 3.51 1.63 -7.49
CA THR A 88 2.86 0.72 -6.55
C THR A 88 1.46 1.20 -6.23
N MET A 89 1.26 2.45 -5.80
CA MET A 89 -0.06 2.99 -5.48
C MET A 89 -1.04 2.89 -6.66
N VAL A 90 -0.58 3.18 -7.88
CA VAL A 90 -1.37 3.02 -9.10
C VAL A 90 -1.77 1.56 -9.29
N GLN A 91 -0.83 0.62 -9.13
CA GLN A 91 -1.12 -0.81 -9.24
C GLN A 91 -2.15 -1.25 -8.19
N GLN A 92 -2.02 -0.78 -6.95
CA GLN A 92 -2.95 -1.09 -5.86
C GLN A 92 -4.36 -0.60 -6.18
N GLU A 93 -4.50 0.66 -6.60
CA GLU A 93 -5.80 1.22 -6.97
C GLU A 93 -6.42 0.49 -8.17
N LEU A 94 -5.62 0.07 -9.16
CA LEU A 94 -6.11 -0.73 -10.29
C LEU A 94 -6.66 -2.09 -9.82
N ILE A 95 -6.00 -2.75 -8.86
CA ILE A 95 -6.46 -4.01 -8.29
C ILE A 95 -7.75 -3.80 -7.50
N ASP A 96 -7.85 -2.74 -6.71
CA ASP A 96 -9.05 -2.41 -5.93
C ASP A 96 -10.23 -2.00 -6.82
N GLN A 97 -9.97 -1.29 -7.93
CA GLN A 97 -10.98 -1.00 -8.95
C GLN A 97 -11.46 -2.28 -9.62
N TYR A 98 -10.54 -3.16 -10.00
CA TYR A 98 -10.87 -4.45 -10.59
C TYR A 98 -11.71 -5.31 -9.62
N ALA A 99 -11.33 -5.38 -8.34
CA ALA A 99 -12.08 -6.09 -7.32
C ALA A 99 -13.52 -5.58 -7.20
N ARG A 100 -13.70 -4.25 -7.17
CA ARG A 100 -15.02 -3.61 -7.13
C ARG A 100 -15.85 -3.90 -8.39
N ASP A 101 -15.25 -3.79 -9.58
CA ASP A 101 -15.93 -4.06 -10.85
C ASP A 101 -16.38 -5.53 -10.98
N LYS A 102 -15.50 -6.46 -10.59
CA LYS A 102 -15.76 -7.90 -10.62
C LYS A 102 -16.47 -8.43 -9.39
N LYS A 103 -16.79 -7.57 -8.41
CA LYS A 103 -17.43 -7.92 -7.14
C LYS A 103 -16.68 -9.03 -6.40
N VAL A 104 -15.36 -9.00 -6.44
CA VAL A 104 -14.49 -9.91 -5.70
C VAL A 104 -14.40 -9.40 -4.28
N ASP A 105 -15.00 -10.12 -3.35
CA ASP A 105 -14.94 -9.81 -1.92
C ASP A 105 -13.82 -10.60 -1.24
N VAL A 106 -13.03 -9.92 -0.40
CA VAL A 106 -11.99 -10.53 0.44
C VAL A 106 -12.26 -10.08 1.87
N SER A 107 -12.66 -11.02 2.71
CA SER A 107 -12.97 -10.75 4.11
C SER A 107 -11.70 -10.66 4.95
N GLN A 108 -11.77 -9.95 6.09
CA GLN A 108 -10.65 -9.88 7.03
C GLN A 108 -10.20 -11.27 7.52
N ALA A 109 -11.15 -12.19 7.75
CA ALA A 109 -10.84 -13.54 8.18
C ALA A 109 -9.99 -14.33 7.16
N GLU A 110 -10.17 -14.08 5.87
CA GLU A 110 -9.34 -14.70 4.83
C GLU A 110 -7.92 -14.11 4.81
N ILE A 111 -7.80 -12.80 5.06
CA ILE A 111 -6.51 -12.13 5.20
C ILE A 111 -5.76 -12.68 6.40
N ASP A 112 -6.40 -12.72 7.58
CA ASP A 112 -5.80 -13.22 8.82
C ASP A 112 -5.37 -14.69 8.69
N LYS A 113 -6.19 -15.50 8.01
CA LYS A 113 -5.86 -16.90 7.70
C LYS A 113 -4.61 -16.98 6.81
N LYS A 114 -4.58 -16.24 5.70
CA LYS A 114 -3.43 -16.23 4.78
C LYS A 114 -2.19 -15.68 5.45
N GLU A 115 -2.34 -14.70 6.33
CA GLU A 115 -1.26 -14.13 7.13
C GLU A 115 -0.69 -15.18 8.09
N THR A 116 -1.55 -15.92 8.78
CA THR A 116 -1.13 -17.02 9.67
C THR A 116 -0.40 -18.11 8.89
N GLU A 117 -0.94 -18.53 7.74
CA GLU A 117 -0.30 -19.50 6.83
C GLU A 117 1.04 -18.99 6.29
N THR A 118 1.15 -17.68 6.07
CA THR A 118 2.39 -17.05 5.60
C THR A 118 3.43 -16.99 6.71
N LYS A 119 3.04 -16.53 7.92
CA LYS A 119 3.89 -16.50 9.12
C LYS A 119 4.40 -17.90 9.47
N ALA A 120 3.59 -18.94 9.31
CA ALA A 120 3.96 -20.34 9.59
C ALA A 120 5.10 -20.88 8.69
N LYS A 121 5.40 -20.22 7.56
CA LYS A 121 6.54 -20.58 6.68
C LYS A 121 7.88 -20.07 7.20
N PHE A 122 7.85 -19.19 8.20
CA PHE A 122 9.04 -18.61 8.80
C PHE A 122 9.26 -19.18 10.20
N PRO A 123 10.51 -19.32 10.66
CA PRO A 123 10.81 -19.53 12.06
C PRO A 123 10.21 -18.40 12.93
N PRO A 124 9.85 -18.69 14.19
CA PRO A 124 9.24 -17.71 15.08
C PRO A 124 10.14 -16.48 15.25
N GLY A 125 9.55 -15.28 15.14
CA GLY A 125 10.27 -14.00 15.25
C GLY A 125 10.98 -13.53 13.99
N GLN A 126 11.18 -14.40 12.98
CA GLN A 126 11.85 -14.00 11.74
C GLN A 126 10.96 -13.08 10.89
N PHE A 127 9.64 -13.30 10.91
CA PHE A 127 8.69 -12.51 10.14
C PHE A 127 8.72 -11.03 10.57
N GLU A 128 8.63 -10.76 11.88
CA GLU A 128 8.66 -9.43 12.45
C GLU A 128 10.01 -8.73 12.23
N GLN A 129 11.10 -9.50 12.23
CA GLN A 129 12.42 -8.97 11.93
C GLN A 129 12.52 -8.50 10.48
N ILE A 130 11.97 -9.27 9.52
CA ILE A 130 11.93 -8.89 8.11
C ILE A 130 11.10 -7.60 7.93
N LEU A 131 9.93 -7.51 8.58
CA LEU A 131 9.10 -6.29 8.50
C LEU A 131 9.85 -5.07 9.01
N LYS A 132 10.52 -5.17 10.16
CA LYS A 132 11.34 -4.09 10.70
C LYS A 132 12.48 -3.67 9.76
N GLN A 133 13.16 -4.64 9.15
CA GLN A 133 14.26 -4.37 8.21
C GLN A 133 13.75 -3.68 6.93
N GLN A 134 12.54 -4.01 6.49
CA GLN A 134 11.93 -3.43 5.30
C GLN A 134 11.15 -2.14 5.59
N GLY A 135 11.01 -1.75 6.86
CA GLY A 135 10.20 -0.60 7.26
C GLY A 135 8.70 -0.82 7.02
N LEU A 136 8.25 -2.07 6.98
CA LEU A 136 6.85 -2.44 6.77
C LEU A 136 6.12 -2.62 8.10
N THR A 137 4.84 -2.29 8.09
CA THR A 137 3.91 -2.55 9.19
C THR A 137 3.10 -3.82 8.94
N GLU A 138 2.43 -4.32 9.97
CA GLU A 138 1.50 -5.44 9.82
C GLU A 138 0.32 -5.08 8.89
N ALA A 139 -0.12 -3.82 8.90
CA ALA A 139 -1.13 -3.33 7.97
C ALA A 139 -0.67 -3.39 6.50
N ASP A 140 0.61 -3.11 6.22
CA ASP A 140 1.17 -3.23 4.87
C ASP A 140 1.14 -4.68 4.39
N VAL A 141 1.47 -5.63 5.27
CA VAL A 141 1.35 -7.07 4.98
C VAL A 141 -0.09 -7.43 4.64
N GLN A 142 -1.05 -7.00 5.47
CA GLN A 142 -2.46 -7.30 5.23
C GLN A 142 -2.94 -6.74 3.89
N ASN A 143 -2.49 -5.54 3.51
CA ASN A 143 -2.79 -4.96 2.20
C ASN A 143 -2.19 -5.77 1.05
N ILE A 144 -0.93 -6.23 1.18
CA ILE A 144 -0.28 -7.10 0.19
C ILE A 144 -1.04 -8.43 0.04
N LEU A 145 -1.40 -9.05 1.16
CA LEU A 145 -2.14 -10.32 1.16
C LEU A 145 -3.55 -10.16 0.59
N LYS A 146 -4.24 -9.06 0.91
CA LYS A 146 -5.53 -8.73 0.30
C LYS A 146 -5.43 -8.66 -1.22
N GLN A 147 -4.42 -7.97 -1.76
CA GLN A 147 -4.20 -7.88 -3.20
C GLN A 147 -3.94 -9.24 -3.84
N GLN A 148 -3.13 -10.07 -3.17
CA GLN A 148 -2.88 -11.43 -3.63
C GLN A 148 -4.16 -12.27 -3.67
N LEU A 149 -5.01 -12.17 -2.64
CA LEU A 149 -6.30 -12.87 -2.57
C LEU A 149 -7.29 -12.38 -3.63
N VAL A 150 -7.32 -11.06 -3.89
CA VAL A 150 -8.12 -10.49 -4.98
C VAL A 150 -7.69 -11.09 -6.31
N LEU A 151 -6.39 -11.09 -6.62
CA LEU A 151 -5.86 -11.68 -7.85
C LEU A 151 -6.17 -13.17 -7.95
N GLU A 152 -5.97 -13.93 -6.86
CA GLU A 152 -6.23 -15.36 -6.82
C GLU A 152 -7.71 -15.65 -7.15
N LYS A 153 -8.64 -14.98 -6.47
CA LYS A 153 -10.09 -15.13 -6.71
C LYS A 153 -10.54 -14.63 -8.09
N ALA A 154 -9.92 -13.55 -8.57
CA ALA A 154 -10.25 -12.93 -9.85
C ALA A 154 -9.77 -13.76 -11.04
N VAL A 155 -8.54 -14.26 -10.97
CA VAL A 155 -7.81 -14.81 -12.13
C VAL A 155 -7.90 -16.33 -12.16
N ALA A 156 -7.87 -17.02 -11.01
CA ALA A 156 -7.91 -18.49 -11.00
C ALA A 156 -9.10 -19.09 -11.78
N PRO A 157 -10.33 -18.54 -11.72
CA PRO A 157 -11.46 -19.07 -12.49
C PRO A 157 -11.33 -18.87 -14.02
N GLN A 158 -10.50 -17.92 -14.45
CA GLN A 158 -10.30 -17.60 -15.87
C GLN A 158 -9.26 -18.51 -16.52
N VAL A 159 -8.39 -19.13 -15.72
CA VAL A 159 -7.33 -20.01 -16.21
C VAL A 159 -7.85 -21.44 -16.30
N LYS A 160 -8.01 -21.93 -17.53
CA LYS A 160 -8.30 -23.34 -17.82
C LYS A 160 -7.04 -23.99 -18.36
N VAL A 161 -6.47 -24.91 -17.61
CA VAL A 161 -5.33 -25.73 -18.05
C VAL A 161 -5.88 -27.09 -18.47
N SER A 162 -5.59 -27.50 -19.70
CA SER A 162 -5.96 -28.83 -20.20
C SER A 162 -4.83 -29.83 -20.00
N ASP A 163 -5.15 -31.13 -19.95
CA ASP A 163 -4.14 -32.20 -19.90
C ASP A 163 -3.20 -32.16 -21.11
N ALA A 164 -3.70 -31.69 -22.26
CA ALA A 164 -2.89 -31.49 -23.45
C ALA A 164 -1.84 -30.39 -23.25
N ASP A 165 -2.19 -29.29 -22.58
CA ASP A 165 -1.24 -28.22 -22.23
C ASP A 165 -0.18 -28.72 -21.25
N VAL A 166 -0.60 -29.52 -20.26
CA VAL A 166 0.32 -30.14 -19.28
C VAL A 166 1.29 -31.08 -19.99
N LYS A 167 0.79 -31.96 -20.87
CA LYS A 167 1.62 -32.89 -21.63
C LYS A 167 2.58 -32.15 -22.55
N ALA A 168 2.10 -31.14 -23.28
CA ALA A 168 2.93 -30.33 -24.15
C ALA A 168 4.03 -29.59 -23.38
N TYR A 169 3.73 -29.08 -22.17
CA TYR A 169 4.73 -28.46 -21.32
C TYR A 169 5.75 -29.48 -20.78
N PHE A 170 5.30 -30.65 -20.32
CA PHE A 170 6.18 -31.72 -19.86
C PHE A 170 7.13 -32.18 -20.96
N ASP A 171 6.61 -32.51 -22.14
CA ASP A 171 7.39 -33.02 -23.27
C ASP A 171 8.44 -31.98 -23.74
N LYS A 172 8.11 -30.68 -23.70
CA LYS A 172 9.03 -29.59 -24.06
C LYS A 172 10.08 -29.28 -22.99
N ASN A 173 9.79 -29.59 -21.72
CA ASN A 173 10.63 -29.22 -20.58
C ASN A 173 11.14 -30.44 -19.81
N HIS A 174 11.30 -31.59 -20.49
CA HIS A 174 11.67 -32.86 -19.87
C HIS A 174 12.91 -32.76 -18.97
N ALA A 175 13.90 -31.97 -19.39
CA ALA A 175 15.12 -31.70 -18.62
C ALA A 175 14.90 -31.06 -17.23
N LEU A 176 13.76 -30.38 -17.00
CA LEU A 176 13.40 -29.84 -15.67
C LEU A 176 12.81 -30.91 -14.74
N PHE A 177 12.35 -32.03 -15.30
CA PHE A 177 11.64 -33.10 -14.60
C PHE A 177 12.45 -34.39 -14.52
N ASP A 178 13.50 -34.51 -15.32
CA ASP A 178 14.47 -35.60 -15.26
C ASP A 178 15.14 -35.63 -13.88
N LYS A 179 14.87 -36.71 -13.15
CA LYS A 179 15.59 -37.04 -11.92
C LYS A 179 16.52 -38.20 -12.24
N PRO A 180 17.85 -38.02 -12.14
CA PRO A 180 18.77 -39.13 -12.30
C PRO A 180 18.46 -40.19 -11.25
N GLU A 181 18.81 -41.44 -11.56
CA GLU A 181 18.65 -42.54 -10.62
C GLU A 181 19.39 -42.22 -9.31
N GLN A 182 18.66 -42.28 -8.20
CA GLN A 182 19.20 -42.05 -6.87
C GLN A 182 19.21 -43.35 -6.08
N VAL A 183 20.38 -43.77 -5.62
CA VAL A 183 20.53 -44.91 -4.70
C VAL A 183 20.64 -44.41 -3.27
N LYS A 184 19.81 -44.96 -2.39
CA LYS A 184 19.87 -44.65 -0.95
C LYS A 184 20.88 -45.59 -0.29
N ALA A 185 22.12 -45.13 -0.15
CA ALA A 185 23.18 -45.87 0.54
C ALA A 185 23.21 -45.52 2.04
N ARG A 186 23.52 -46.51 2.88
CA ARG A 186 23.95 -46.33 4.26
C ARG A 186 25.42 -46.70 4.33
N HIS A 187 26.26 -45.81 4.84
CA HIS A 187 27.67 -46.10 5.09
C HIS A 187 27.91 -46.25 6.59
N ILE A 188 28.74 -47.22 6.97
CA ILE A 188 29.33 -47.32 8.30
C ILE A 188 30.82 -47.10 8.10
N LEU A 189 31.37 -46.04 8.71
CA LEU A 189 32.80 -45.75 8.65
C LEU A 189 33.50 -46.53 9.76
N VAL A 190 34.41 -47.42 9.37
CA VAL A 190 35.26 -48.18 10.29
C VAL A 190 36.73 -47.92 9.97
N ALA A 191 37.59 -48.06 10.98
CA ALA A 191 39.01 -47.70 10.88
C ALA A 191 39.82 -48.65 9.98
N ASP A 192 39.36 -49.87 9.75
CA ASP A 192 40.09 -50.90 9.02
C ASP A 192 39.16 -51.82 8.20
N ALA A 193 39.71 -52.43 7.15
CA ALA A 193 38.95 -53.24 6.19
C ALA A 193 38.44 -54.57 6.74
N LYS A 194 38.97 -55.07 7.88
CA LYS A 194 38.46 -56.30 8.49
C LYS A 194 37.16 -56.05 9.25
N THR A 195 37.00 -54.85 9.80
CA THR A 195 35.80 -54.41 10.51
C THR A 195 34.66 -53.97 9.58
N ALA A 196 34.94 -53.84 8.27
CA ALA A 196 34.01 -53.30 7.27
C ALA A 196 33.12 -54.35 6.58
N GLN A 197 33.30 -55.64 6.88
CA GLN A 197 32.58 -56.76 6.26
C GLN A 197 31.36 -57.19 7.07
#